data_AF-A0A0Q8DM29-F1
#
_entry.id   AF-A0A0Q8DM29-F1
#
_cell.length_a   1.000
_cell.length_b   1.000
_cell.length_c   1.000
_cell.angle_alpha   90.00
_cell.angle_beta   90.00
_cell.angle_gamma   90.00
#
_symmetry.space_group_name_H-M   'P 1'
#
loop_
_entity.id
_entity.type
_entity.pdbx_description
1 polymer ?
#
loop_
_entity_poly.entity_id
_entity_poly.type
_entity_poly.pdbx_seq_one_letter_code
_entity_poly.pdbx_strand_id
1 'polypeptide(L)'
;MTPATHEPLLTMARSALEQIEPLAAQGWAPAQSIARQLRWCVALASGQPGPDRPGPFSMGLIATRELDMYGDRPELAELINRIQQEVERALA
;
A
#
# COMPACT_ATOMS: atom_id res chain seq x y z
N MET A 1 -21.80 -2.44 -7.28
CA MET A 1 -20.66 -3.39 -7.28
C MET A 1 -20.34 -3.74 -5.84
N THR A 2 -20.70 -4.93 -5.40
CA THR A 2 -20.20 -5.51 -4.15
C THR A 2 -18.72 -5.82 -4.37
N PRO A 3 -17.77 -5.30 -3.58
CA PRO A 3 -16.37 -5.68 -3.74
C PRO A 3 -16.26 -7.17 -3.39
N ALA A 4 -15.87 -7.99 -4.37
CA ALA A 4 -15.40 -9.34 -4.09
C ALA A 4 -14.17 -9.23 -3.20
N THR A 5 -14.12 -9.99 -2.13
CA THR A 5 -12.94 -10.11 -1.27
C THR A 5 -11.74 -10.53 -2.13
N HIS A 6 -10.73 -9.68 -2.26
CA HIS A 6 -9.49 -10.02 -2.96
C HIS A 6 -8.47 -10.50 -1.93
N GLU A 7 -8.62 -11.76 -1.50
CA GLU A 7 -7.81 -12.36 -0.42
C GLU A 7 -6.28 -12.22 -0.63
N PRO A 8 -5.71 -12.41 -1.85
CA PRO A 8 -4.28 -12.18 -2.06
C PRO A 8 -3.85 -10.73 -1.86
N LEU A 9 -4.63 -9.77 -2.40
CA LEU A 9 -4.36 -8.35 -2.25
C LEU A 9 -4.47 -7.91 -0.79
N LEU A 10 -5.50 -8.39 -0.10
CA LEU A 10 -5.71 -8.10 1.32
C LEU A 10 -4.52 -8.58 2.16
N THR A 11 -4.03 -9.79 1.89
CA THR A 11 -2.89 -10.38 2.60
C THR A 11 -1.62 -9.57 2.37
N MET A 12 -1.30 -9.25 1.12
CA MET A 12 -0.14 -8.41 0.79
C MET A 12 -0.23 -7.02 1.42
N ALA A 13 -1.38 -6.35 1.29
CA ALA A 13 -1.58 -5.00 1.80
C ALA A 13 -1.47 -4.93 3.32
N ARG A 14 -1.98 -5.93 4.06
CA ARG A 14 -1.82 -6.02 5.51
C ARG A 14 -0.35 -6.22 5.90
N SER A 15 0.33 -7.16 5.27
CA SER A 15 1.76 -7.44 5.53
C SER A 15 2.64 -6.21 5.28
N ALA A 16 2.41 -5.49 4.18
CA ALA A 16 3.13 -4.24 3.90
C ALA A 16 2.80 -3.16 4.92
N LEU A 17 1.52 -3.05 5.32
CA LEU A 17 1.08 -2.04 6.28
C LEU A 17 1.71 -2.25 7.67
N GLU A 18 1.77 -3.50 8.15
CA GLU A 18 2.42 -3.85 9.43
C GLU A 18 3.89 -3.40 9.47
N GLN A 19 4.60 -3.45 8.35
CA GLN A 19 6.00 -3.04 8.25
C GLN A 19 6.18 -1.52 8.12
N ILE A 20 5.21 -0.82 7.50
CA ILE A 20 5.28 0.62 7.24
C ILE A 20 4.76 1.44 8.43
N GLU A 21 3.78 0.95 9.17
CA GLU A 21 3.16 1.67 10.31
C GLU A 21 4.19 2.16 11.36
N PRO A 22 5.18 1.35 11.79
CA PRO A 22 6.19 1.83 12.74
C PRO A 22 7.02 3.01 12.21
N LEU A 23 7.28 3.06 10.91
CA LEU A 23 8.04 4.14 10.27
C LEU A 23 7.16 5.40 10.13
N ALA A 24 5.89 5.22 9.79
CA ALA A 24 4.91 6.29 9.72
C ALA A 24 4.69 6.94 11.10
N ALA A 25 4.63 6.13 12.16
CA ALA A 25 4.47 6.55 13.55
C ALA A 25 5.65 7.38 14.07
N GLN A 26 6.84 7.19 13.50
CA GLN A 26 8.04 8.00 13.79
C GLN A 26 8.05 9.36 13.08
N GLY A 27 7.01 9.69 12.31
CA GLY A 27 6.91 10.97 11.62
C GLY A 27 7.53 10.99 10.21
N TRP A 28 7.99 9.85 9.69
CA TRP A 28 8.60 9.81 8.35
C TRP A 28 7.54 9.97 7.25
N ALA A 29 7.55 11.12 6.59
CA ALA A 29 6.51 11.52 5.65
C ALA A 29 6.28 10.53 4.47
N PRO A 30 7.30 9.94 3.84
CA PRO A 30 7.11 8.87 2.85
C PRO A 30 6.30 7.68 3.37
N ALA A 31 6.65 7.15 4.54
CA ALA A 31 5.91 6.05 5.15
C ALA A 31 4.47 6.43 5.50
N GLN A 32 4.20 7.66 5.95
CA GLN A 32 2.83 8.12 6.18
C GLN A 32 2.00 8.14 4.89
N SER A 33 2.61 8.54 3.77
CA SER A 33 1.94 8.54 2.47
C SER A 33 1.65 7.11 1.97
N ILE A 34 2.61 6.21 2.14
CA ILE A 34 2.44 4.78 1.81
C ILE A 34 1.36 4.15 2.70
N ALA A 35 1.42 4.35 4.02
CA ALA A 35 0.45 3.81 4.97
C ALA A 35 -0.99 4.22 4.65
N ARG A 36 -1.21 5.51 4.32
CA ARG A 36 -2.54 6.00 3.93
C ARG A 36 -3.09 5.25 2.70
N GLN A 37 -2.25 5.03 1.69
CA GLN A 37 -2.64 4.29 0.48
C GLN A 37 -2.89 2.81 0.78
N LEU A 38 -2.02 2.17 1.56
CA LEU A 38 -2.18 0.77 1.98
C LEU A 38 -3.45 0.53 2.80
N ARG A 39 -3.80 1.43 3.73
CA ARG A 39 -5.07 1.34 4.49
C ARG A 39 -6.29 1.39 3.57
N TRP A 40 -6.25 2.21 2.52
CA TRP A 40 -7.30 2.22 1.52
C TRP A 40 -7.37 0.88 0.77
N CYS A 41 -6.22 0.33 0.35
CA CYS A 41 -6.15 -0.98 -0.31
C CYS A 41 -6.73 -2.10 0.56
N VAL A 42 -6.44 -2.09 1.87
CA VAL A 42 -7.01 -3.04 2.84
C VAL A 42 -8.53 -2.92 2.91
N ALA A 43 -9.07 -1.70 2.99
CA ALA A 43 -10.51 -1.49 3.04
C ALA A 43 -11.20 -1.95 1.74
N LEU A 44 -10.64 -1.60 0.58
CA LEU A 44 -11.12 -2.07 -0.72
C LEU A 44 -11.15 -3.61 -0.78
N ALA A 45 -10.02 -4.25 -0.47
CA ALA A 45 -9.87 -5.70 -0.62
C ALA A 45 -10.68 -6.52 0.41
N SER A 46 -11.01 -5.93 1.56
CA SER A 46 -11.87 -6.53 2.60
C SER A 46 -13.36 -6.21 2.43
N GLY A 47 -13.71 -5.41 1.41
CA GLY A 47 -15.07 -4.95 1.18
C GLY A 47 -15.65 -4.09 2.29
N GLN A 48 -14.80 -3.51 3.14
CA GLN A 48 -15.20 -2.63 4.23
C GLN A 48 -15.28 -1.17 3.74
N PRO A 49 -16.14 -0.35 4.36
CA PRO A 49 -16.05 1.09 4.18
C PRO A 49 -14.66 1.55 4.61
N GLY A 50 -13.97 2.24 3.70
CA GLY A 50 -12.61 2.72 3.89
C GLY A 50 -12.51 4.23 3.92
N PRO A 51 -11.29 4.77 4.09
CA PRO A 51 -11.03 6.19 3.86
C PRO A 51 -11.37 6.58 2.41
N ASP A 52 -11.43 7.88 2.13
CA ASP A 52 -11.58 8.38 0.76
C ASP A 52 -10.49 7.79 -0.14
N ARG A 53 -10.88 7.48 -1.39
CA ARG A 53 -9.95 6.99 -2.38
C ARG A 53 -8.82 8.02 -2.54
N PRO A 54 -7.54 7.62 -2.36
CA PRO A 54 -6.44 8.52 -2.66
C PRO A 54 -6.51 8.94 -4.12
N GLY A 55 -5.85 10.05 -4.46
CA GLY A 55 -5.56 10.37 -5.87
C GLY A 55 -4.75 9.25 -6.56
N PRO A 56 -4.13 9.52 -7.72
CA PRO A 56 -3.28 8.52 -8.38
C PRO A 56 -2.31 7.84 -7.40
N PHE A 57 -2.26 6.51 -7.44
CA PHE A 57 -1.37 5.76 -6.56
C PHE A 57 0.08 6.10 -6.89
N SER A 58 0.84 6.38 -5.84
CA SER A 58 2.26 6.72 -5.92
C SER A 58 3.11 5.90 -4.96
N MET A 59 2.50 5.01 -4.16
CA MET A 59 3.19 4.23 -3.14
C MET A 59 4.31 3.35 -3.73
N GLY A 60 4.16 2.80 -4.93
CA GLY A 60 5.22 2.05 -5.61
C GLY A 60 6.44 2.91 -5.93
N LEU A 61 6.20 4.09 -6.53
CA LEU A 61 7.26 5.06 -6.83
C LEU A 61 7.97 5.55 -5.57
N ILE A 62 7.21 5.88 -4.51
CA ILE A 62 7.78 6.30 -3.23
C ILE A 62 8.61 5.15 -2.65
N ALA A 63 8.08 3.93 -2.63
CA ALA A 63 8.76 2.78 -2.06
C ALA A 63 10.07 2.46 -2.80
N THR A 64 10.10 2.47 -4.13
CA THR A 64 11.34 2.27 -4.90
C THR A 64 12.40 3.32 -4.57
N ARG A 65 12.02 4.59 -4.40
CA ARG A 65 13.00 5.64 -4.05
C ARG A 65 13.50 5.51 -2.62
N GLU A 66 12.56 5.35 -1.69
CA GLU A 66 12.82 5.58 -0.27
C GLU A 66 13.19 4.31 0.49
N LEU A 67 12.72 3.14 0.05
CA LEU A 67 12.97 1.85 0.72
C LEU A 67 14.02 1.02 -0.01
N ASP A 68 14.14 1.15 -1.33
CA ASP A 68 15.12 0.43 -2.14
C ASP A 68 16.34 1.32 -2.46
N MET A 69 16.17 2.38 -3.25
CA MET A 69 17.30 3.19 -3.74
C MET A 69 18.07 3.92 -2.62
N TYR A 70 17.37 4.55 -1.68
CA TYR A 70 17.98 5.26 -0.54
C TYR A 70 17.90 4.47 0.78
N GLY A 71 17.12 3.39 0.80
CA GLY A 71 16.92 2.55 1.96
C GLY A 71 17.67 1.22 1.86
N ASP A 72 17.30 0.28 2.72
CA ASP A 72 17.86 -1.07 2.80
C ASP A 72 16.77 -2.15 2.83
N ARG A 73 15.59 -1.84 2.28
CA ARG A 73 14.39 -2.69 2.29
C ARG A 73 13.83 -2.93 0.87
N PRO A 74 14.61 -3.46 -0.07
CA PRO A 74 14.18 -3.68 -1.46
C PRO A 74 12.99 -4.63 -1.57
N GLU A 75 12.90 -5.66 -0.72
CA GLU A 75 11.78 -6.62 -0.74
C GLU A 75 10.45 -5.94 -0.33
N LEU A 76 10.50 -5.01 0.62
CA LEU A 76 9.32 -4.23 1.01
C LEU A 76 8.92 -3.27 -0.12
N ALA A 77 9.89 -2.70 -0.83
CA ALA A 77 9.64 -1.86 -1.99
C ALA A 77 8.97 -2.64 -3.13
N GLU A 78 9.45 -3.85 -3.42
CA GLU A 78 8.87 -4.76 -4.40
C GLU A 78 7.43 -5.15 -4.03
N LEU A 79 7.20 -5.51 -2.77
CA LEU A 79 5.86 -5.84 -2.27
C LEU A 79 4.87 -4.68 -2.47
N ILE A 80 5.26 -3.44 -2.13
CA ILE A 80 4.41 -2.25 -2.29
C ILE A 80 4.13 -1.97 -3.77
N ASN A 81 5.13 -2.11 -4.64
CA ASN A 81 4.94 -1.99 -6.09
C ASN A 81 3.94 -3.01 -6.62
N ARG A 82 4.06 -4.28 -6.20
CA ARG A 82 3.13 -5.33 -6.59
C ARG A 82 1.71 -5.02 -6.14
N ILE A 83 1.52 -4.55 -4.90
CA ILE A 83 0.20 -4.15 -4.39
C ILE A 83 -0.41 -3.04 -5.26
N GLN A 84 0.39 -2.03 -5.64
CA GLN A 84 -0.09 -0.95 -6.50
C GLN A 84 -0.56 -1.48 -7.86
N GLN A 85 0.24 -2.33 -8.50
CA GLN A 85 -0.09 -2.92 -9.80
C GLN A 85 -1.39 -3.73 -9.74
N GLU A 86 -1.57 -4.56 -8.72
CA GLU A 86 -2.80 -5.36 -8.56
C GLU A 86 -4.04 -4.47 -8.35
N VAL A 87 -3.92 -3.42 -7.54
CA VAL A 87 -5.02 -2.45 -7.32
C VAL A 87 -5.35 -1.70 -8.60
N GLU A 88 -4.35 -1.21 -9.31
CA GLU A 88 -4.57 -0.49 -10.57
C GLU A 88 -5.24 -1.38 -11.63
N ARG A 89 -4.85 -2.66 -11.70
CA ARG A 89 -5.51 -3.65 -12.57
C ARG A 89 -6.95 -3.93 -12.17
N ALA A 90 -7.25 -4.00 -10.87
CA ALA A 90 -8.61 -4.25 -10.38
C ALA A 90 -9.55 -3.05 -10.57
N LEU A 91 -9.00 -1.84 -10.79
CA LEU A 91 -9.74 -0.60 -10.96
C LEU A 91 -9.84 -0.13 -12.43
N ALA A 92 -9.14 -0.81 -13.35
CA ALA A 92 -9.20 -0.59 -14.79
C ALA A 92 -10.43 -1.27 -15.40
#